data_AF-A0A183NCZ6-F1
#
_entry.id   AF-A0A183NCZ6-F1
#
_cell.length_a   1.000
_cell.length_b   1.000
_cell.length_c   1.000
_cell.angle_alpha   90.00
_cell.angle_beta   90.00
_cell.angle_gamma   90.00
#
_symmetry.space_group_name_H-M   'P 1'
#
loop_
_entity.id
_entity.type
_entity.pdbx_description
1 polymer ?
#
loop_
_entity_poly.entity_id
_entity_poly.type
_entity_poly.pdbx_seq_one_letter_code
_entity_poly.pdbx_strand_id
1 'polypeptide(L)' 'MGDSTIPFTIQSSSKPITYALALTDLGPQHVHQYVGYEPSGLPFNQISLNHKSKLIIQVKF' A
#
# COMPACT_ATOMS: atom_id res chain seq x y z
N MET A 1 -1.02 5.77 30.10
CA MET A 1 0.12 4.86 30.27
C MET A 1 -0.38 3.45 30.00
N GLY A 2 0.34 2.67 29.21
CA GLY A 2 -0.06 1.34 28.74
C GLY A 2 1.14 0.57 28.21
N ASP A 3 0.89 -0.58 27.57
CA ASP A 3 1.91 -1.56 27.20
C ASP A 3 2.73 -1.20 25.96
N SER A 4 3.52 -0.12 26.04
CA SER A 4 4.33 0.38 24.92
C SER A 4 5.53 -0.50 24.54
N THR A 5 5.90 -1.46 25.38
CA THR A 5 7.06 -2.35 25.16
C THR A 5 6.67 -3.74 24.69
N ILE A 6 5.37 -4.07 24.61
CA ILE A 6 4.93 -5.38 24.16
C ILE A 6 5.03 -5.42 22.62
N PRO A 7 5.80 -6.35 22.05
CA PRO A 7 5.92 -6.48 20.60
C PRO A 7 4.60 -6.98 20.01
N PHE A 8 4.22 -6.39 18.88
CA PHE A 8 3.07 -6.81 18.08
C PHE A 8 3.39 -6.69 16.58
N THR A 9 2.60 -7.34 15.74
CA THR A 9 2.78 -7.28 14.29
C THR A 9 2.29 -5.94 13.73
N ILE A 10 3.05 -5.34 12.83
CA ILE A 10 2.70 -4.06 12.19
C ILE A 10 1.46 -4.16 11.27
N GLN A 11 1.13 -5.34 10.74
CA GLN A 11 -0.04 -5.57 9.88
C GLN A 11 -0.13 -4.57 8.71
N SER A 12 -1.32 -4.07 8.38
CA SER A 12 -1.54 -3.13 7.27
C SER A 12 -0.78 -1.82 7.41
N SER A 13 -0.40 -1.42 8.63
CA SER A 13 0.40 -0.23 8.88
C SER A 13 1.81 -0.30 8.27
N SER A 14 2.24 -1.48 7.79
CA SER A 14 3.53 -1.66 7.09
C SER A 14 3.47 -1.22 5.63
N LYS A 15 2.27 -1.18 5.01
CA LYS A 15 2.10 -0.90 3.58
C LYS A 15 2.73 0.44 3.16
N PRO A 16 2.54 1.56 3.90
CA PRO A 16 3.19 2.81 3.55
C PRO A 16 4.72 2.74 3.59
N ILE A 17 5.28 2.01 4.56
CA ILE A 17 6.72 1.85 4.72
C ILE A 17 7.29 1.08 3.53
N THR A 18 6.67 -0.05 3.18
CA THR A 18 7.06 -0.85 2.01
C THR A 18 6.91 -0.08 0.71
N TYR A 19 5.84 0.71 0.57
CA TYR A 19 5.63 1.54 -0.62
C TYR A 19 6.69 2.64 -0.74
N ALA A 20 7.05 3.33 0.35
CA ALA A 20 8.10 4.34 0.36
C ALA A 20 9.49 3.75 0.02
N LEU A 21 9.80 2.56 0.54
CA LEU A 21 11.02 1.84 0.20
C LEU A 21 11.07 1.50 -1.29
N ALA A 22 9.99 0.91 -1.83
CA ALA A 22 9.91 0.58 -3.25
C ALA A 22 10.07 1.83 -4.15
N LEU A 23 9.48 2.96 -3.75
CA LEU A 23 9.65 4.23 -4.46
C LEU A 23 11.09 4.74 -4.41
N THR A 24 11.77 4.57 -3.27
CA THR A 24 13.16 4.99 -3.09
C THR A 24 14.11 4.16 -3.94
N ASP A 25 13.91 2.83 -3.98
CA ASP A 25 14.83 1.91 -4.66
C ASP A 25 14.61 1.83 -6.17
N LEU A 26 13.35 1.88 -6.62
CA LEU A 26 12.97 1.62 -8.02
C LEU A 26 12.44 2.86 -8.75
N GLY A 27 12.14 3.93 -8.01
CA GLY A 27 11.56 5.15 -8.54
C GLY A 27 10.06 5.02 -8.84
N PRO A 28 9.35 6.17 -8.91
CA PRO A 28 7.90 6.20 -9.08
C PRO A 28 7.43 5.62 -10.42
N GLN A 29 8.20 5.81 -11.49
CA GLN A 29 7.83 5.33 -12.82
C GLN A 29 7.72 3.81 -12.87
N HIS A 30 8.66 3.11 -12.23
CA HIS A 30 8.65 1.64 -12.18
C HIS A 30 7.55 1.13 -11.25
N VAL A 31 7.48 1.65 -10.03
CA VAL A 31 6.47 1.23 -9.03
C VAL A 31 5.04 1.42 -9.55
N HIS A 32 4.77 2.54 -10.22
CA HIS A 32 3.44 2.85 -10.75
C HIS A 32 3.08 2.12 -12.04
N GLN A 33 3.96 1.30 -12.60
CA GLN A 33 3.56 0.31 -13.60
C GLN A 33 2.69 -0.77 -12.96
N TYR A 34 2.94 -1.11 -11.69
CA TYR A 34 2.28 -2.21 -10.98
C TYR A 34 1.21 -1.73 -10.00
N VAL A 35 1.45 -0.57 -9.36
CA VAL A 35 0.60 -0.05 -8.26
C VAL A 35 -0.04 1.27 -8.65
N GLY A 36 -1.38 1.33 -8.62
CA GLY A 36 -2.13 2.58 -8.77
C GLY A 36 -2.00 3.50 -7.55
N TYR A 37 -2.16 4.81 -7.76
CA TYR A 37 -2.12 5.82 -6.69
C TYR A 37 -3.48 6.51 -6.47
N GLU A 38 -4.51 6.13 -7.23
CA GLU A 38 -5.85 6.71 -7.11
C GLU A 38 -6.67 5.94 -6.06
N PRO A 39 -7.46 6.65 -5.22
CA PRO A 39 -8.36 6.01 -4.28
C PRO A 39 -9.45 5.25 -5.03
N SER A 40 -9.58 3.93 -4.79
CA SER A 40 -10.48 3.10 -5.59
C SER A 40 -11.98 3.27 -5.28
N GLY A 41 -12.33 3.95 -4.17
CA GLY A 41 -13.73 4.13 -3.74
C GLY A 41 -14.44 2.85 -3.29
N LEU A 42 -13.77 1.69 -3.35
CA LEU A 42 -14.33 0.38 -3.00
C LEU A 42 -14.00 -0.05 -1.56
N PRO A 43 -14.71 -1.03 -0.99
CA PRO A 43 -14.37 -1.64 0.30
C PRO A 43 -12.97 -2.30 0.29
N PHE A 44 -12.28 -2.23 1.43
CA PHE A 44 -10.88 -2.66 1.64
C PHE A 44 -10.55 -4.10 1.20
N ASN A 45 -11.53 -5.01 1.17
CA ASN A 45 -11.34 -6.43 0.88
C ASN A 45 -11.66 -6.85 -0.57
N GLN A 46 -11.92 -5.91 -1.46
CA GLN A 46 -12.10 -6.22 -2.88
C GLN A 46 -10.79 -6.00 -3.64
N ILE A 47 -10.20 -7.10 -4.11
CA ILE A 47 -9.14 -7.03 -5.11
C ILE A 47 -9.77 -6.48 -6.39
N SER A 48 -9.29 -5.32 -6.82
CA SER A 48 -9.78 -4.66 -8.05
C SER A 48 -8.59 -4.24 -8.89
N LEU A 49 -8.66 -4.60 -10.17
CA LEU A 49 -7.71 -4.17 -11.19
C LEU A 49 -8.31 -2.97 -11.93
N ASN A 50 -7.51 -1.94 -12.20
CA ASN A 50 -7.94 -0.85 -13.09
C ASN A 50 -8.03 -1.39 -14.53
N HIS A 51 -8.70 -0.68 -15.44
CA HIS A 51 -8.77 -0.92 -16.89
C HIS A 51 -7.39 -1.09 -17.57
N LYS A 52 -6.31 -0.70 -16.90
CA LYS A 52 -4.91 -0.93 -17.32
C LYS A 52 -4.25 -2.17 -16.69
N SER A 53 -5.03 -3.07 -16.10
CA SER A 53 -4.56 -4.29 -15.41
C SER A 53 -3.58 -4.03 -14.25
N LYS A 54 -3.63 -2.84 -13.67
CA LYS A 54 -2.81 -2.47 -12.51
C LYS A 54 -3.52 -2.86 -11.23
N LEU A 55 -2.79 -3.39 -10.26
CA LEU A 55 -3.32 -3.61 -8.93
C LEU A 55 -3.63 -2.24 -8.33
N ILE A 56 -4.92 -2.00 -8.08
CA ILE A 56 -5.33 -0.85 -7.27
C ILE A 56 -5.13 -1.29 -5.83
N ILE A 57 -3.88 -1.25 -5.37
CA ILE A 57 -3.63 -1.35 -3.94
C ILE A 57 -4.31 -0.13 -3.35
N GLN A 58 -5.28 -0.34 -2.47
CA GLN A 58 -5.78 0.74 -1.64
C GLN A 58 -4.64 1.19 -0.75
N VAL A 59 -3.87 2.17 -1.22
CA VAL A 59 -3.07 3.04 -0.35
C VAL A 59 -4.06 4.00 0.33
N LYS A 60 -5.08 3.45 0.99
CA LYS A 60 -5.74 4.14 2.09
C LYS A 60 -4.86 3.85 3.29
N PHE A 61 -4.14 4.88 3.71
CA PHE A 61 -3.58 4.95 5.05
C PHE A 61 -4.70 4.74 6.08
#